data_AF-A0AA48HKB8-F1
#
_entry.id   AF-A0AA48HKB8-F1
#
_cell.length_a   1.000
_cell.length_b   1.000
_cell.length_c   1.000
_cell.angle_alpha   90.00
_cell.angle_beta   90.00
_cell.angle_gamma   90.00
#
_symmetry.space_group_name_H-M   'P 1'
#
loop_
_entity.id
_entity.type
_entity.pdbx_description
1 polymer ?
#
loop_
_entity_poly.entity_id
_entity_poly.type
_entity_poly.pdbx_seq_one_letter_code
_entity_poly.pdbx_strand_id
1 'polypeptide(L)'
;MIISLSAALALALQSAPAAAPPASGAEPQSAPIASLDELPIEQATGPRCAIAFALVSRWQKSGDPRGADYADLEADGGREFFVQAMAVLMDATGMTREQVSALTFYEVGQLDNPDGEQRLAAMMPACLLLKQSAGL
;
A
#
# COMPACT_ATOMS: atom_id res chain seq x y z
N MET A 1 50.80 33.11 -35.76
CA MET A 1 49.75 34.05 -36.22
C MET A 1 48.53 33.78 -35.33
N ILE A 2 48.43 34.26 -34.08
CA ILE A 2 48.43 35.62 -33.50
C ILE A 2 47.26 36.50 -34.01
N ILE A 3 46.22 36.56 -33.16
CA ILE A 3 45.33 37.67 -32.77
C ILE A 3 44.25 38.18 -33.75
N SER A 4 42.98 38.15 -33.29
CA SER A 4 42.06 39.30 -33.06
C SER A 4 40.66 38.70 -32.77
N LEU A 5 40.07 38.74 -31.57
CA LEU A 5 39.59 39.85 -30.73
C LEU A 5 38.53 40.75 -31.40
N SER A 6 37.40 40.91 -30.69
CA SER A 6 36.23 41.80 -30.89
C SER A 6 35.01 41.09 -31.50
N ALA A 7 33.77 41.26 -31.03
CA ALA A 7 33.21 42.28 -30.17
C ALA A 7 31.99 41.74 -29.40
N ALA A 8 31.78 42.28 -28.20
CA ALA A 8 30.57 42.13 -27.41
C ALA A 8 29.36 42.69 -28.17
N LEU A 9 28.25 41.95 -28.17
CA LEU A 9 26.93 42.49 -28.46
C LEU A 9 26.01 42.16 -27.29
N ALA A 10 25.79 43.17 -26.46
CA ALA A 10 24.79 43.16 -25.40
C ALA A 10 23.40 43.12 -26.04
N LEU A 11 22.66 42.01 -25.82
CA LEU A 11 21.22 41.97 -26.06
C LEU A 11 20.49 41.82 -24.73
N ALA A 12 19.56 42.76 -24.53
CA ALA A 12 18.77 43.03 -23.35
C ALA A 12 18.20 41.78 -22.66
N LEU A 13 18.41 41.70 -21.34
CA LEU A 13 17.57 40.91 -20.44
C LEU A 13 16.16 41.55 -20.43
N GLN A 14 15.24 40.95 -21.20
CA GLN A 14 13.81 41.22 -21.05
C GLN A 14 13.35 40.61 -19.73
N SER A 15 13.11 41.45 -18.73
CA SER A 15 12.47 41.07 -17.47
C SER A 15 11.01 40.68 -17.75
N ALA A 16 10.77 39.38 -17.93
CA ALA A 16 9.43 38.82 -17.96
C ALA A 16 8.81 38.91 -16.55
N PRO A 17 7.61 39.48 -16.39
CA PRO A 17 6.90 39.40 -15.12
C PRO A 17 6.57 37.92 -14.87
N ALA A 18 7.04 37.41 -13.74
CA ALA A 18 6.65 36.09 -13.25
C ALA A 18 5.14 36.10 -13.03
N ALA A 19 4.39 35.49 -13.96
CA ALA A 19 3.01 35.15 -13.74
C ALA A 19 2.95 34.21 -12.53
N ALA A 20 2.30 34.67 -11.46
CA ALA A 20 2.05 33.83 -10.30
C ALA A 20 1.34 32.56 -10.78
N PRO A 21 1.78 31.35 -10.36
CA PRO A 21 1.06 30.14 -10.68
C PRO A 21 -0.37 30.28 -10.14
N PRO A 22 -1.39 29.81 -10.88
CA PRO A 22 -2.75 29.76 -10.35
C PRO A 22 -2.69 29.01 -9.02
N ALA A 23 -3.25 29.63 -7.97
CA ALA A 23 -3.45 28.96 -6.69
C ALA A 23 -4.21 27.67 -6.99
N SER A 24 -3.53 26.53 -6.84
CA SER A 24 -4.14 25.21 -6.97
C SER A 24 -5.37 25.22 -6.08
N GLY A 25 -6.54 25.06 -6.68
CA GLY A 25 -7.76 24.83 -5.94
C GLY A 25 -7.51 23.67 -4.98
N ALA A 26 -7.76 23.89 -3.70
CA ALA A 26 -7.85 22.80 -2.75
C ALA A 26 -8.98 21.90 -3.24
N GLU A 27 -8.64 20.82 -3.93
CA GLU A 27 -9.57 19.72 -4.13
C GLU A 27 -10.03 19.28 -2.73
N PRO A 28 -11.33 19.01 -2.53
CA PRO A 28 -11.83 18.52 -1.25
C PRO A 28 -11.06 17.26 -0.89
N GLN A 29 -10.15 17.37 0.09
CA GLN A 29 -9.44 16.24 0.66
C GLN A 29 -10.49 15.32 1.29
N SER A 30 -10.78 14.24 0.57
CA SER A 30 -11.58 13.14 1.11
C SER A 30 -10.88 12.64 2.38
N ALA A 31 -11.68 12.36 3.41
CA ALA A 31 -11.15 11.87 4.67
C ALA A 31 -10.27 10.63 4.43
N PRO A 32 -9.13 10.49 5.12
CA PRO A 32 -8.25 9.34 4.93
C PRO A 32 -8.94 8.06 5.37
N ILE A 33 -8.84 7.01 4.55
CA ILE A 33 -9.29 5.66 4.89
C ILE A 33 -8.40 5.12 6.02
N ALA A 34 -8.98 4.85 7.17
CA ALA A 34 -8.29 4.42 8.39
C ALA A 34 -8.48 2.94 8.70
N SER A 35 -9.53 2.31 8.16
CA SER A 35 -9.88 0.89 8.37
C SER A 35 -10.41 0.26 7.08
N LEU A 36 -10.20 -1.05 6.92
CA LEU A 36 -10.78 -1.83 5.84
C LEU A 36 -12.31 -1.91 5.93
N ASP A 37 -12.91 -1.63 7.09
CA ASP A 37 -14.36 -1.57 7.26
C ASP A 37 -14.98 -0.33 6.60
N GLU A 38 -14.18 0.68 6.25
CA GLU A 38 -14.62 1.88 5.54
C GLU A 38 -14.65 1.66 4.01
N LEU A 39 -14.09 0.54 3.53
CA LEU A 39 -14.04 0.18 2.12
C LEU A 39 -15.26 -0.67 1.72
N PRO A 40 -15.70 -0.60 0.45
CA PRO A 40 -16.58 -1.61 -0.12
C PRO A 40 -15.99 -3.01 0.07
N ILE A 41 -16.84 -4.01 0.30
CA ILE A 41 -16.43 -5.39 0.56
C ILE A 41 -15.50 -5.92 -0.54
N GLU A 42 -15.79 -5.57 -1.80
CA GLU A 42 -15.00 -5.97 -2.97
C GLU A 42 -13.56 -5.43 -2.90
N GLN A 43 -13.36 -4.23 -2.34
CA GLN A 43 -12.05 -3.61 -2.17
C GLN A 43 -11.35 -4.07 -0.88
N ALA A 44 -12.10 -4.40 0.16
CA ALA A 44 -11.57 -4.80 1.46
C ALA A 44 -11.09 -6.26 1.51
N THR A 45 -11.72 -7.15 0.75
CA THR A 45 -11.54 -8.61 0.92
C THR A 45 -10.11 -9.07 0.61
N GLY A 46 -9.53 -8.64 -0.51
CA GLY A 46 -8.14 -8.97 -0.87
C GLY A 46 -7.14 -8.48 0.18
N PRO A 47 -7.13 -7.18 0.52
CA PRO A 47 -6.27 -6.63 1.56
C PRO A 47 -6.43 -7.31 2.93
N ARG A 48 -7.65 -7.64 3.33
CA ARG A 48 -7.93 -8.35 4.58
C ARG A 48 -7.24 -9.71 4.62
N CYS A 49 -7.35 -10.50 3.54
CA CYS A 49 -6.69 -11.79 3.43
C CYS A 49 -5.16 -11.68 3.34
N ALA A 50 -4.66 -10.68 2.61
CA ALA A 50 -3.24 -10.38 2.53
C ALA A 50 -2.64 -10.09 3.92
N ILE A 51 -3.32 -9.27 4.72
CA ILE A 51 -2.89 -8.92 6.07
C ILE A 51 -2.92 -10.14 7.00
N ALA A 52 -3.96 -10.98 6.90
CA ALA A 52 -4.02 -12.25 7.63
C ALA A 52 -2.82 -13.15 7.31
N PHE A 53 -2.45 -13.27 6.02
CA PHE A 53 -1.28 -14.06 5.64
C PHE A 53 0.04 -13.48 6.17
N ALA A 54 0.20 -12.15 6.10
CA ALA A 54 1.37 -11.48 6.63
C ALA A 54 1.50 -11.67 8.15
N LEU A 55 0.38 -11.65 8.87
CA LEU A 55 0.33 -11.88 10.32
C LEU A 55 0.72 -13.32 10.68
N VAL A 56 0.14 -14.32 10.01
CA VAL A 56 0.52 -15.72 10.23
C VAL A 56 1.98 -15.97 9.86
N SER A 57 2.45 -15.41 8.75
CA SER A 57 3.87 -15.50 8.36
C SER A 57 4.78 -14.90 9.43
N ARG A 58 4.36 -13.81 10.10
CA ARG A 58 5.09 -13.25 11.23
C ARG A 58 5.14 -14.22 12.40
N TRP A 59 4.01 -14.82 12.79
CA TRP A 59 3.95 -15.83 13.85
C TRP A 59 4.86 -17.03 13.55
N GLN A 60 4.84 -17.53 12.31
CA GLN A 60 5.69 -18.63 11.86
C GLN A 60 7.18 -18.26 11.99
N LYS A 61 7.58 -17.07 11.52
CA LYS A 61 8.97 -16.57 11.61
C LYS A 61 9.45 -16.35 13.05
N SER A 62 8.56 -15.96 13.96
CA SER A 62 8.91 -15.78 15.37
C SER A 62 8.85 -17.06 16.20
N GLY A 63 8.39 -18.19 15.63
CA GLY A 63 8.15 -19.42 16.39
C GLY A 63 6.97 -19.32 17.36
N ASP A 64 6.01 -18.45 17.09
CA ASP A 64 4.77 -18.33 17.87
C ASP A 64 3.88 -19.57 17.58
N PRO A 65 3.36 -20.26 18.61
CA PRO A 65 2.52 -21.45 18.43
C PRO A 65 1.31 -21.23 17.52
N ARG A 66 0.74 -20.01 17.49
CA ARG A 66 -0.39 -19.68 16.62
C ARG A 66 -0.08 -19.84 15.14
N GLY A 67 1.19 -19.67 14.75
CA GLY A 67 1.64 -19.85 13.38
C GLY A 67 1.73 -21.32 12.94
N ALA A 68 1.86 -22.25 13.88
CA ALA A 68 2.05 -23.67 13.61
C ALA A 68 0.78 -24.38 13.13
N ASP A 69 -0.39 -23.78 13.35
CA ASP A 69 -1.69 -24.30 12.91
C ASP A 69 -1.96 -24.08 11.41
N TYR A 70 -1.07 -23.34 10.73
CA TYR A 70 -1.19 -22.98 9.32
C TYR A 70 -0.06 -23.59 8.49
N ALA A 71 -0.34 -23.87 7.21
CA ALA A 71 0.69 -24.22 6.24
C ALA A 71 1.72 -23.09 6.08
N ASP A 72 2.90 -23.40 5.55
CA ASP A 72 3.95 -22.42 5.32
C ASP A 72 3.49 -21.39 4.28
N LEU A 73 3.10 -20.20 4.76
CA LEU A 73 2.52 -19.17 3.90
C LEU A 73 3.56 -18.46 3.04
N GLU A 74 4.84 -18.50 3.42
CA GLU A 74 5.90 -17.95 2.58
C GLU A 74 6.18 -18.87 1.40
N ALA A 75 6.20 -20.19 1.64
CA ALA A 75 6.32 -21.18 0.58
C ALA A 75 5.08 -21.23 -0.34
N ASP A 76 3.88 -21.00 0.21
CA ASP A 76 2.61 -21.04 -0.52
C ASP A 76 2.20 -19.68 -1.14
N GLY A 77 3.13 -18.76 -1.40
CA GLY A 77 2.83 -17.56 -2.19
C GLY A 77 2.05 -16.46 -1.44
N GLY A 78 2.00 -16.49 -0.11
CA GLY A 78 1.31 -15.50 0.70
C GLY A 78 1.91 -14.09 0.55
N ARG A 79 3.22 -13.99 0.32
CA ARG A 79 3.91 -12.71 0.09
C ARG A 79 3.52 -12.11 -1.27
N GLU A 80 3.45 -12.92 -2.29
CA GLU A 80 3.05 -12.55 -3.65
C GLU A 80 1.61 -12.04 -3.63
N PHE A 81 0.72 -12.75 -2.94
CA PHE A 81 -0.67 -12.33 -2.77
C PHE A 81 -0.77 -10.99 -2.05
N PHE A 82 0.03 -10.79 -0.99
CA PHE A 82 0.07 -9.51 -0.27
C PHE A 82 0.43 -8.35 -1.20
N VAL A 83 1.50 -8.49 -1.98
CA VAL A 83 1.95 -7.45 -2.90
C VAL A 83 0.88 -7.15 -3.96
N GLN A 84 0.28 -8.18 -4.55
CA GLN A 84 -0.76 -8.02 -5.56
C GLN A 84 -2.02 -7.35 -4.99
N ALA A 85 -2.53 -7.80 -3.84
CA ALA A 85 -3.72 -7.25 -3.22
C ALA A 85 -3.55 -5.78 -2.82
N MET A 86 -2.38 -5.42 -2.28
CA MET A 86 -2.09 -4.02 -1.91
C MET A 86 -1.92 -3.12 -3.13
N ALA A 87 -1.35 -3.62 -4.23
CA ALA A 87 -1.29 -2.87 -5.48
C ALA A 87 -2.69 -2.59 -6.03
N VAL A 88 -3.56 -3.61 -6.07
CA VAL A 88 -4.97 -3.44 -6.48
C VAL A 88 -5.71 -2.45 -5.59
N LEU A 89 -5.47 -2.46 -4.28
CA LEU A 89 -6.05 -1.48 -3.36
C LEU A 89 -5.60 -0.05 -3.68
N MET A 90 -4.30 0.16 -3.88
CA MET A 90 -3.76 1.48 -4.24
C MET A 90 -4.38 1.98 -5.55
N ASP A 91 -4.48 1.12 -6.57
CA ASP A 91 -5.08 1.47 -7.87
C ASP A 91 -6.57 1.82 -7.74
N ALA A 92 -7.30 1.10 -6.89
CA ALA A 92 -8.75 1.30 -6.70
C ALA A 92 -9.11 2.54 -5.88
N THR A 93 -8.25 2.95 -4.95
CA THR A 93 -8.54 3.99 -3.96
C THR A 93 -7.72 5.26 -4.14
N GLY A 94 -6.64 5.20 -4.91
CA GLY A 94 -5.64 6.27 -4.99
C GLY A 94 -4.78 6.42 -3.73
N MET A 95 -4.85 5.47 -2.79
CA MET A 95 -4.04 5.52 -1.57
C MET A 95 -2.54 5.45 -1.88
N THR A 96 -1.74 6.23 -1.15
CA THR A 96 -0.28 6.15 -1.20
C THR A 96 0.23 4.91 -0.47
N ARG A 97 1.50 4.56 -0.72
CA ARG A 97 2.18 3.47 -0.01
C ARG A 97 2.17 3.69 1.50
N GLU A 98 2.38 4.93 1.95
CA GLU A 98 2.41 5.29 3.37
C GLU A 98 1.03 5.11 4.00
N GLN A 99 -0.03 5.49 3.30
CA GLN A 99 -1.41 5.29 3.75
C GLN A 99 -1.75 3.79 3.84
N VAL A 100 -1.40 2.99 2.83
CA VAL A 100 -1.60 1.54 2.86
C VAL A 100 -0.78 0.87 3.97
N SER A 101 0.44 1.34 4.23
CA SER A 101 1.26 0.85 5.35
C SER A 101 0.60 1.16 6.70
N ALA A 102 0.09 2.38 6.89
CA ALA A 102 -0.60 2.77 8.11
C ALA A 102 -1.88 1.94 8.34
N LEU A 103 -2.69 1.78 7.28
CA LEU A 103 -3.87 0.91 7.29
C LEU A 103 -3.51 -0.53 7.66
N THR A 104 -2.46 -1.09 7.05
CA THR A 104 -1.97 -2.44 7.34
C THR A 104 -1.60 -2.62 8.82
N PHE A 105 -0.87 -1.65 9.41
CA PHE A 105 -0.51 -1.72 10.83
C PHE A 105 -1.71 -1.62 11.76
N TYR A 106 -2.69 -0.78 11.41
CA TYR A 106 -3.94 -0.70 12.15
C TYR A 106 -4.67 -2.05 12.16
N GLU A 107 -4.88 -2.66 10.99
CA GLU A 107 -5.55 -3.95 10.85
C GLU A 107 -4.82 -5.10 11.55
N VAL A 108 -3.48 -5.10 11.51
CA VAL A 108 -2.68 -6.05 12.29
C VAL A 108 -2.97 -5.90 13.79
N GLY A 109 -3.08 -4.68 14.30
CA GLY A 109 -3.44 -4.45 15.71
C GLY A 109 -4.83 -5.01 16.06
N GLN A 110 -5.76 -4.95 15.11
CA GLN A 110 -7.11 -5.52 15.26
C GLN A 110 -7.12 -7.05 15.25
N LEU A 111 -6.13 -7.70 14.62
CA LEU A 111 -6.03 -9.15 14.51
C LEU A 111 -5.07 -9.80 15.50
N ASP A 112 -4.01 -9.13 15.96
CA ASP A 112 -3.00 -9.69 16.86
C ASP A 112 -3.40 -9.58 18.33
N ASN A 113 -4.56 -10.14 18.65
CA ASN A 113 -5.13 -10.27 19.99
C ASN A 113 -6.04 -11.52 20.04
N PRO A 114 -6.46 -12.03 21.22
CA PRO A 114 -7.22 -13.29 21.30
C PRO A 114 -8.53 -13.31 20.50
N ASP A 115 -9.29 -12.21 20.47
CA ASP A 115 -10.51 -12.13 19.67
C ASP A 115 -10.20 -12.03 18.17
N GLY A 116 -9.10 -11.35 17.83
CA GLY A 116 -8.58 -11.23 16.48
C GLY A 116 -8.09 -12.55 15.90
N GLU A 117 -7.48 -13.40 16.72
CA GLU A 117 -7.04 -14.75 16.33
C GLU A 117 -8.23 -15.62 15.92
N GLN A 118 -9.33 -15.58 16.67
CA GLN A 118 -10.55 -16.31 16.33
C GLN A 118 -11.14 -15.82 14.99
N ARG A 119 -11.15 -14.50 14.77
CA ARG A 119 -11.58 -13.92 13.49
C ARG A 119 -10.66 -14.33 12.33
N LEU A 120 -9.35 -14.35 12.57
CA LEU A 120 -8.35 -14.80 11.60
C LEU A 120 -8.57 -16.26 11.21
N ALA A 121 -8.73 -17.15 12.21
CA ALA A 121 -9.00 -18.56 11.97
C ALA A 121 -10.31 -18.76 11.18
N ALA A 122 -11.36 -17.98 11.50
CA ALA A 122 -12.63 -18.05 10.80
C ALA A 122 -12.56 -17.60 9.33
N MET A 123 -11.74 -16.59 8.99
CA MET A 123 -11.61 -16.11 7.61
C MET A 123 -10.61 -16.90 6.77
N MET A 124 -9.66 -17.60 7.39
CA MET A 124 -8.53 -18.22 6.70
C MET A 124 -8.94 -19.17 5.55
N PRO A 125 -9.94 -20.07 5.69
CA PRO A 125 -10.34 -20.95 4.60
C PRO A 125 -10.76 -20.20 3.34
N ALA A 126 -11.48 -19.09 3.49
CA ALA A 126 -11.89 -18.23 2.38
C ALA A 126 -10.68 -17.48 1.79
N CYS A 127 -9.76 -17.03 2.63
CA CYS A 127 -8.55 -16.38 2.17
C CYS A 127 -7.66 -17.30 1.34
N LEU A 128 -7.48 -18.55 1.75
CA LEU A 128 -6.73 -19.55 0.99
C LEU A 128 -7.36 -19.82 -0.38
N LEU A 129 -8.70 -19.90 -0.46
CA LEU A 129 -9.41 -20.04 -1.73
C LEU A 129 -9.21 -18.81 -2.64
N LEU A 130 -9.23 -17.60 -2.08
CA LEU A 130 -9.00 -16.37 -2.83
C LEU A 130 -7.57 -16.27 -3.36
N LYS A 131 -6.58 -16.73 -2.57
CA LYS A 131 -5.18 -16.83 -3.02
C LYS A 131 -5.07 -17.79 -4.21
N GLN A 132 -5.69 -18.97 -4.08
CA GLN A 132 -5.71 -19.97 -5.14
C GLN A 132 -6.38 -19.46 -6.42
N SER A 133 -7.49 -18.70 -6.33
CA SER A 133 -8.15 -18.13 -7.50
C SER A 133 -7.33 -17.02 -8.17
N ALA A 134 -6.44 -16.37 -7.43
CA ALA A 134 -5.43 -15.45 -7.97
C ALA A 134 -4.25 -16.18 -8.64
N GLY A 135 -4.22 -17.52 -8.61
CA GLY A 135 -3.16 -18.34 -9.20
C GLY A 135 -1.94 -18.53 -8.29
N LEU A 136 -2.12 -18.36 -6.98
CA LEU A 136 -1.06 -18.43 -5.95
C LEU A 136 -1.32 -19.52 -4.91
#